data_AF-A0AAE1A3A3-F1
#
_entry.id   AF-A0AAE1A3A3-F1
#
_cell.length_a   1.000
_cell.length_b   1.000
_cell.length_c   1.000
_cell.angle_alpha   90.00
_cell.angle_beta   90.00
_cell.angle_gamma   90.00
#
_symmetry.space_group_name_H-M   'P 1'
#
loop_
_entity.id
_entity.type
_entity.pdbx_description
1 polymer ?
#
loop_
_entity_poly.entity_id
_entity_poly.type
_entity_poly.pdbx_seq_one_letter_code
_entity_poly.pdbx_strand_id
1 'polypeptide(L)'
;MPPCSQVLSLHILRANFQTLIWRNAVFQNPSIPKPEDNEWQRNSANELEVQWFKDDFIPDELHDIVTEEICTRTDEETYDDDSFDSDFHDDSSEDEEDIATDDEDGV
;
A
#
# COMPACT_ATOMS: atom_id res chain seq x y z
N MET A 1 -2.76 -13.53 -14.12
CA MET A 1 -1.88 -14.52 -13.46
C MET A 1 -1.89 -14.21 -11.98
N PRO A 2 -2.36 -15.10 -11.09
CA PRO A 2 -2.26 -14.83 -9.66
C PRO A 2 -0.77 -14.64 -9.29
N PRO A 3 -0.45 -13.76 -8.34
CA PRO A 3 0.94 -13.54 -7.94
C PRO A 3 1.55 -14.90 -7.58
N CYS A 4 2.75 -15.18 -8.10
CA CYS A 4 3.47 -16.37 -7.68
C CYS A 4 3.68 -16.31 -6.16
N SER A 5 3.75 -17.47 -5.50
CA SER A 5 3.82 -17.56 -4.03
C SER A 5 4.93 -16.68 -3.42
N GLN A 6 6.04 -16.53 -4.14
CA GLN A 6 7.14 -15.64 -3.77
C GLN A 6 6.72 -14.17 -3.76
N VAL A 7 6.14 -13.66 -4.85
CA VAL A 7 5.67 -12.26 -4.94
C VAL A 7 4.62 -11.97 -3.87
N LEU A 8 3.72 -12.92 -3.59
CA LEU A 8 2.75 -12.77 -2.51
C LEU A 8 3.43 -12.65 -1.14
N SER A 9 4.47 -13.46 -0.88
CA SER A 9 5.23 -13.41 0.37
C SER A 9 5.95 -12.07 0.55
N LEU A 10 6.59 -11.57 -0.52
CA LEU A 10 7.25 -10.26 -0.52
C LEU A 10 6.24 -9.14 -0.27
N HIS A 11 5.05 -9.22 -0.88
CA HIS A 11 3.99 -8.23 -0.67
C HIS A 11 3.51 -8.22 0.79
N ILE A 12 3.29 -9.39 1.40
CA ILE A 12 2.89 -9.49 2.81
C ILE A 12 3.93 -8.86 3.73
N LEU A 13 5.23 -9.12 3.50
CA LEU A 13 6.31 -8.52 4.29
C LEU A 13 6.32 -7.00 4.20
N ARG A 14 6.16 -6.44 3.00
CA ARG A 14 6.09 -4.98 2.80
C ARG A 14 4.87 -4.36 3.49
N ALA A 15 3.70 -4.97 3.34
CA ALA A 15 2.48 -4.48 3.99
C ALA A 15 2.60 -4.52 5.52
N ASN A 16 3.19 -5.58 6.07
CA ASN A 16 3.46 -5.70 7.51
C ASN A 16 4.43 -4.61 7.99
N PHE A 17 5.47 -4.31 7.21
CA PHE A 17 6.40 -3.24 7.55
C PHE A 17 5.75 -1.87 7.54
N GLN A 18 4.97 -1.55 6.51
CA GLN A 18 4.23 -0.29 6.42
C GLN A 18 3.27 -0.13 7.60
N THR A 19 2.47 -1.16 7.90
CA THR A 19 1.54 -1.13 9.04
C THR A 19 2.28 -1.00 10.38
N LEU A 20 3.46 -1.62 10.53
CA LEU A 20 4.30 -1.45 11.71
C LEU A 20 4.77 0.01 11.87
N ILE A 21 5.19 0.67 10.79
CA ILE A 21 5.57 2.10 10.83
C ILE A 21 4.37 2.92 11.30
N TRP A 22 3.22 2.76 10.66
CA TRP A 22 2.00 3.51 11.00
C TRP A 22 1.56 3.27 12.44
N ARG A 23 1.57 2.02 12.90
CA ARG A 23 1.25 1.64 14.28
C ARG A 23 2.15 2.34 15.30
N ASN A 24 3.41 2.57 14.94
CA ASN A 24 4.40 3.16 15.84
C ASN A 24 4.60 4.68 15.64
N ALA A 25 3.85 5.31 14.73
CA ALA A 25 3.98 6.74 14.42
C ALA A 25 3.64 7.67 15.61
N VAL A 26 2.92 7.17 16.60
CA VAL A 26 2.54 7.90 17.81
C VAL A 26 3.67 8.03 18.83
N PHE A 27 4.72 7.21 18.72
CA PHE A 27 5.85 7.26 19.64
C PHE A 27 6.89 8.25 19.14
N GLN A 28 7.51 9.01 20.04
CA GLN A 28 8.52 10.01 19.67
C GLN A 28 9.81 9.38 19.13
N ASN A 29 10.15 8.17 19.56
CA ASN A 29 11.34 7.43 19.09
C ASN A 29 11.03 5.93 19.02
N PRO A 30 10.26 5.49 18.01
CA PRO A 30 9.91 4.08 17.87
C PRO A 30 11.12 3.26 17.45
N SER A 31 11.24 2.05 17.99
CA SER A 31 12.20 1.07 17.48
C SER A 31 11.64 0.46 16.20
N ILE A 32 12.13 0.91 15.05
CA ILE A 32 11.72 0.44 13.73
C ILE A 32 12.78 -0.54 13.20
N PRO A 33 12.40 -1.75 12.75
CA PRO A 33 13.32 -2.67 12.09
C PRO A 33 13.84 -2.09 10.78
N LYS A 34 14.94 -2.64 10.26
CA LYS A 34 15.51 -2.14 9.01
C LYS A 34 14.56 -2.43 7.84
N PRO A 35 14.38 -1.49 6.90
CA PRO A 35 13.60 -1.73 5.69
C PRO A 35 14.08 -2.95 4.90
N GLU A 36 15.40 -3.19 4.90
CA GLU A 36 16.05 -4.30 4.21
C GLU A 36 15.64 -5.68 4.76
N ASP A 37 15.23 -5.75 6.03
CA ASP A 37 14.70 -6.99 6.63
C ASP A 37 13.25 -7.27 6.18
N ASN A 38 12.62 -6.34 5.46
CA ASN A 38 11.21 -6.39 5.05
C ASN A 38 11.03 -6.19 3.54
N GLU A 39 12.01 -6.64 2.75
CA GLU A 39 11.93 -6.71 1.28
C GLU A 39 11.85 -5.33 0.60
N TRP A 40 12.42 -4.33 1.26
CA TRP A 40 12.83 -3.08 0.64
C TRP A 40 14.31 -3.13 0.32
N GLN A 41 14.71 -2.53 -0.79
CA GLN A 41 16.12 -2.41 -1.15
C GLN A 41 16.47 -0.93 -1.34
N ARG A 42 17.76 -0.63 -1.32
CA ARG A 42 18.26 0.73 -1.57
C ARG A 42 18.82 0.81 -2.97
N ASN A 43 18.37 1.80 -3.73
CA ASN A 43 18.89 2.05 -5.06
C ASN A 43 20.29 2.71 -5.00
N SER A 44 20.89 2.93 -6.18
CA SER A 44 22.19 3.61 -6.32
C SER A 44 22.21 5.03 -5.74
N ALA A 45 21.05 5.69 -5.64
CA ALA A 45 20.86 6.99 -5.03
C ALA A 45 20.56 6.94 -3.52
N ASN A 46 20.63 5.75 -2.91
CA ASN A 46 20.34 5.49 -1.49
C ASN A 46 18.88 5.72 -1.09
N GLU A 47 17.96 5.71 -2.06
CA GLU A 47 16.52 5.80 -1.85
C GLU A 47 15.91 4.40 -1.68
N LEU A 48 14.79 4.32 -0.97
CA LEU A 48 14.06 3.06 -0.78
C LEU A 48 13.27 2.71 -2.04
N GLU A 49 13.52 1.53 -2.57
CA GLU A 49 12.77 0.95 -3.68
C GLU A 49 12.20 -0.42 -3.31
N VAL A 50 11.11 -0.79 -3.97
CA VAL A 50 10.43 -2.05 -3.74
C VAL A 50 11.18 -3.18 -4.44
N GLN A 51 11.56 -4.21 -3.70
CA GLN A 51 12.03 -5.45 -4.30
C GLN A 51 10.83 -6.28 -4.79
N TRP A 52 10.59 -6.26 -6.10
CA TRP A 52 9.46 -6.97 -6.71
C TRP A 52 9.70 -8.48 -6.80
N PHE A 53 10.94 -8.89 -7.06
CA PHE A 53 11.36 -10.28 -7.24
C PHE A 53 12.77 -10.46 -6.63
N LYS A 54 13.10 -11.67 -6.17
CA LYS A 54 14.47 -11.98 -5.67
C LYS A 54 15.34 -12.69 -6.70
N ASP A 55 14.70 -13.43 -7.60
CA ASP A 55 15.35 -14.26 -8.60
C ASP A 55 14.94 -13.81 -10.00
N ASP A 56 15.69 -14.27 -11.00
CA ASP A 56 15.35 -14.05 -12.40
C ASP A 56 13.98 -14.70 -12.69
N PHE A 57 13.00 -13.85 -13.03
CA PHE A 57 11.67 -14.32 -13.37
C PHE A 57 11.64 -14.99 -14.75
N ILE A 58 12.68 -14.76 -15.56
CA ILE A 58 12.83 -15.27 -16.92
C ILE A 58 13.93 -16.34 -16.89
N PRO A 59 13.61 -17.59 -17.30
CA PRO A 59 14.62 -18.61 -17.56
C PRO A 59 15.63 -18.13 -18.61
N ASP A 60 16.92 -18.44 -18.39
CA ASP A 60 18.03 -18.01 -19.27
C ASP A 60 17.77 -18.35 -20.75
N GLU A 61 17.11 -19.48 -21.02
CA GLU A 61 16.80 -19.93 -22.38
C GLU A 61 15.81 -19.03 -23.14
N LEU A 62 15.10 -18.14 -22.43
CA LEU A 62 14.10 -17.23 -23.00
C LEU A 62 14.60 -15.78 -23.09
N HIS A 63 15.81 -15.49 -22.62
CA HIS A 63 16.35 -14.13 -22.57
C HIS A 63 16.45 -13.48 -23.97
N ASP A 64 16.86 -14.25 -24.99
CA ASP A 64 17.02 -13.77 -26.37
C ASP A 64 15.71 -13.32 -27.02
N ILE A 65 14.56 -13.89 -26.58
CA ILE A 65 13.24 -13.61 -27.14
C ILE A 65 12.64 -12.33 -26.51
N VAL A 66 12.87 -12.13 -25.21
CA VAL A 66 12.26 -11.02 -24.45
C VAL A 66 12.88 -9.67 -24.82
N THR A 67 14.17 -9.64 -25.18
CA THR A 67 14.90 -8.38 -25.40
C THR A 67 14.56 -7.66 -26.70
N GLU A 68 14.12 -8.36 -27.75
CA GLU A 68 13.94 -7.75 -29.08
C GLU A 68 12.50 -7.22 -29.33
N GLU A 69 11.47 -7.85 -28.76
CA GLU A 69 10.08 -7.61 -29.18
C GLU A 69 9.23 -6.81 -28.18
N ILE A 70 9.59 -6.80 -26.88
CA ILE A 70 8.76 -6.17 -25.82
C ILE A 70 9.17 -4.72 -25.54
N CYS A 71 10.47 -4.39 -25.60
CA CYS A 71 10.97 -3.03 -25.31
C CYS A 71 10.61 -1.98 -26.38
N THR A 72 10.13 -2.39 -27.55
CA THR A 72 9.73 -1.46 -28.64
C THR A 72 8.25 -1.12 -28.61
N ARG A 73 7.45 -1.78 -27.77
CA ARG A 73 6.04 -1.46 -27.53
C ARG A 73 5.92 -0.62 -26.25
N THR A 74 6.29 0.66 -26.35
CA THR A 74 5.70 1.66 -25.47
C THR A 74 4.27 1.89 -25.93
N ASP A 75 3.32 1.15 -25.34
CA ASP A 75 1.91 1.49 -25.48
C ASP A 75 1.70 2.84 -24.77
N GLU A 76 1.61 3.91 -25.57
CA GLU A 76 1.12 5.23 -25.15
C GLU A 76 -0.37 5.11 -24.77
N GLU A 77 -0.67 4.50 -23.63
CA GLU A 77 -2.01 4.52 -23.05
C GLU A 77 -2.22 5.89 -22.41
N THR A 78 -2.95 6.76 -23.11
CA THR A 78 -3.45 8.03 -22.57
C THR A 78 -4.54 7.69 -21.56
N TYR A 79 -4.26 7.84 -20.27
CA TYR A 79 -5.29 7.69 -19.24
C TYR A 79 -6.29 8.84 -19.40
N ASP A 80 -7.49 8.50 -19.88
CA ASP A 80 -8.66 9.36 -19.89
C ASP A 80 -9.17 9.43 -18.43
N ASP A 81 -8.82 10.52 -17.75
CA ASP A 81 -9.26 10.88 -16.40
C ASP A 81 -10.72 11.36 -16.45
N ASP A 82 -11.65 10.42 -16.64
CA ASP A 82 -13.08 10.73 -16.59
C ASP A 82 -13.84 9.76 -15.67
N SER A 83 -14.47 10.37 -14.66
CA SER A 83 -15.56 9.85 -13.80
C SER A 83 -15.18 9.21 -12.46
N PHE A 84 -14.67 10.02 -11.53
CA PHE A 84 -14.90 9.79 -10.09
C PHE A 84 -16.37 10.09 -9.78
N ASP A 85 -17.20 9.05 -9.83
CA ASP A 85 -18.60 9.10 -9.40
C ASP A 85 -18.64 9.32 -7.89
N SER A 86 -18.96 10.54 -7.49
CA SER A 86 -18.98 10.99 -6.09
C SER A 86 -20.40 11.05 -5.54
N ASP A 87 -21.18 10.00 -5.77
CA ASP A 87 -22.46 9.79 -5.09
C ASP A 87 -22.24 9.04 -3.77
N PHE A 88 -21.46 9.65 -2.86
CA PHE A 88 -21.50 9.29 -1.44
C PHE A 88 -22.51 10.20 -0.74
N HIS A 89 -23.77 9.76 -0.70
CA HIS A 89 -24.80 10.38 0.13
C HIS A 89 -24.49 10.09 1.61
N ASP A 90 -23.89 11.09 2.26
CA ASP A 90 -23.80 11.18 3.72
C ASP A 90 -25.18 11.60 4.26
N ASP A 91 -25.99 10.63 4.65
CA ASP A 91 -27.23 10.85 5.42
C ASP A 91 -27.00 10.38 6.86
N SER A 92 -26.21 11.16 7.59
CA SER A 92 -26.06 11.01 9.03
C SER A 92 -27.02 12.00 9.69
N SER A 93 -28.28 11.58 9.88
CA SER A 93 -29.26 12.35 10.65
C SER A 93 -28.82 12.44 12.12
N GLU A 94 -28.58 13.67 12.57
CA GLU A 94 -28.29 14.03 13.96
C GLU A 94 -29.55 13.81 14.82
N ASP A 95 -29.62 12.69 15.54
CA ASP A 95 -30.55 12.54 16.66
C ASP A 95 -29.89 13.12 17.92
N GLU A 96 -30.14 14.40 18.17
CA GLU A 96 -29.91 15.06 19.46
C GLU A 96 -30.90 14.48 20.48
N GLU A 97 -30.48 13.47 21.26
CA GLU A 97 -31.24 13.07 22.45
C GLU A 97 -31.04 14.12 23.56
N ASP A 98 -32.07 14.93 23.78
CA ASP A 98 -32.21 15.83 24.92
C ASP A 98 -32.04 15.06 26.24
N ILE A 99 -30.88 15.18 26.89
CA ILE A 99 -30.70 14.73 28.27
C ILE A 99 -31.42 15.71 29.21
N ALA A 100 -32.67 15.40 29.55
CA ALA A 100 -33.38 16.06 30.64
C ALA A 100 -32.62 15.81 31.95
N THR A 101 -31.97 16.84 32.48
CA THR A 101 -31.49 16.85 33.86
C THR A 101 -32.65 17.23 34.75
N ASP A 102 -33.36 16.23 35.24
CA ASP A 102 -34.35 16.37 36.32
C ASP A 102 -33.76 15.69 37.55
N ASP A 103 -33.02 16.45 38.34
CA ASP A 103 -32.76 16.10 39.74
C ASP A 103 -33.36 17.21 40.60
N GLU A 104 -34.58 16.93 41.08
CA GLU A 104 -35.18 17.50 42.26
C GLU A 104 -34.22 17.39 43.45
N ASP A 105 -33.69 18.51 43.95
CA ASP A 105 -33.30 18.61 45.35
C ASP A 105 -34.49 19.13 46.16
N GLY A 106 -35.33 18.17 46.56
CA GLY A 106 -36.42 18.34 47.51
C GLY A 106 -36.05 17.81 48.89
N VAL A 107 -36.09 18.73 49.87
CA VAL A 107 -36.08 18.61 51.35
C VAL A 107 -34.74 18.77 52.06
#